data_AF-A0A914ARD4-F1
#
_entry.id   AF-A0A914ARD4-F1
#
_cell.length_a   1.000
_cell.length_b   1.000
_cell.length_c   1.000
_cell.angle_alpha   90.00
_cell.angle_beta   90.00
_cell.angle_gamma   90.00
#
_symmetry.space_group_name_H-M   'P 1'
#
loop_
_entity.id
_entity.type
_entity.pdbx_description
1 polymer ?
#
loop_
_entity_poly.entity_id
_entity_poly.type
_entity_poly.pdbx_seq_one_letter_code
_entity_poly.pdbx_strand_id
1 'polypeptide(L)'
;MSNLNHSALKLAVLTSSTYFGLLGYFLNSVVIAADRYLKISRPLQYLRLATPRRCIALIGASWCLSLVLGLAVFLSALLNFDTNSQESFGSFLQREGFRIPIVVTMDLTIFTSMIAVTFLIAALVRIARQQRRKIRDEMLMLKHLQDRVQRTEQEGNDENTPQPRPNHLSDKTTVYFIVHFSAFVVAWLPASVVMNIAIPSDLTSAVLNPLMTIIAIFDTFWGTLFLAYAQPEHRQAARSNLKRMKRLNCDR
;
A
#
# COMPACT_ATOMS: atom_id res chain seq x y z
N MET A 1 -33.69 24.24 19.53
CA MET A 1 -33.34 24.12 18.10
C MET A 1 -31.83 24.15 17.82
N SER A 2 -31.01 24.95 18.51
CA SER A 2 -29.54 25.00 18.26
C SER A 2 -28.78 23.70 18.58
N ASN A 3 -29.15 22.97 19.63
CA ASN A 3 -28.43 21.75 20.05
C ASN A 3 -28.62 20.54 19.11
N LEU A 4 -29.76 20.44 18.42
CA LEU A 4 -30.07 19.36 17.46
C LEU A 4 -29.21 19.46 16.19
N ASN A 5 -29.05 20.67 15.66
CA ASN A 5 -28.21 20.90 14.48
C ASN A 5 -26.73 20.55 14.75
N HIS A 6 -26.26 20.74 15.99
CA HIS A 6 -24.91 20.36 16.39
C HIS A 6 -24.70 18.84 16.42
N SER A 7 -25.71 18.06 16.80
CA SER A 7 -25.59 16.59 16.84
C SER A 7 -25.55 16.02 15.42
N ALA A 8 -26.45 16.50 14.56
CA ALA A 8 -26.48 16.15 13.13
C ALA A 8 -25.14 16.45 12.44
N LEU A 9 -24.62 17.65 12.66
CA LEU A 9 -23.37 18.08 12.06
C LEU A 9 -22.20 17.22 12.55
N LYS A 10 -22.11 16.93 13.85
CA LYS A 10 -21.07 16.05 14.41
C LYS A 10 -21.10 14.66 13.75
N LEU A 11 -22.29 14.13 13.51
CA LEU A 11 -22.48 12.81 12.93
C LEU A 11 -22.13 12.75 11.44
N ALA A 12 -22.58 13.75 10.69
CA ALA A 12 -22.25 13.90 9.27
C ALA A 12 -20.73 14.10 9.09
N VAL A 13 -20.10 14.92 9.94
CA VAL A 13 -18.64 15.13 9.91
C VAL A 13 -17.89 13.84 10.27
N LEU A 14 -18.35 13.09 11.27
CA LEU A 14 -17.69 11.85 11.67
C LEU A 14 -17.76 10.79 10.57
N THR A 15 -18.96 10.57 10.00
CA THR A 15 -19.18 9.60 8.91
C THR A 15 -18.35 9.97 7.67
N SER A 16 -18.43 11.23 7.21
CA SER A 16 -17.69 11.66 6.02
C SER A 16 -16.17 11.63 6.21
N SER A 17 -15.67 11.99 7.39
CA SER A 17 -14.24 11.92 7.72
C SER A 17 -13.72 10.49 7.69
N THR A 18 -14.45 9.53 8.29
CA THR A 18 -14.06 8.11 8.25
C THR A 18 -14.06 7.56 6.83
N TYR A 19 -15.05 7.93 6.02
CA TYR A 19 -15.17 7.49 4.63
C TYR A 19 -14.06 8.05 3.75
N PHE A 20 -13.74 9.34 3.90
CA PHE A 20 -12.62 10.01 3.23
C PHE A 20 -11.27 9.35 3.55
N GLY A 21 -11.01 9.07 4.83
CA GLY A 21 -9.76 8.44 5.26
C GLY A 21 -9.56 7.04 4.67
N LEU A 22 -10.62 6.22 4.68
CA LEU A 22 -10.57 4.87 4.12
C LEU A 22 -10.39 4.90 2.60
N LEU A 23 -11.17 5.69 1.86
CA LEU A 23 -10.99 5.83 0.41
C LEU A 23 -9.57 6.28 0.05
N GLY A 24 -9.07 7.30 0.75
CA GLY A 24 -7.71 7.79 0.56
C GLY A 24 -6.67 6.69 0.79
N TYR A 25 -6.85 5.87 1.82
CA TYR A 25 -5.98 4.73 2.11
C TYR A 25 -5.94 3.70 0.99
N PHE A 26 -7.11 3.22 0.52
CA PHE A 26 -7.20 2.21 -0.53
C PHE A 26 -6.64 2.72 -1.87
N LEU A 27 -7.02 3.93 -2.29
CA LEU A 27 -6.55 4.53 -3.53
C LEU A 27 -5.04 4.79 -3.51
N ASN A 28 -4.51 5.32 -2.40
CA ASN A 28 -3.07 5.55 -2.26
C ASN A 28 -2.29 4.24 -2.28
N SER A 29 -2.82 3.17 -1.70
CA SER A 29 -2.18 1.85 -1.73
C SER A 29 -1.99 1.34 -3.17
N VAL A 30 -2.98 1.55 -4.04
CA VAL A 30 -2.87 1.22 -5.49
C VAL A 30 -1.80 2.08 -6.16
N VAL A 31 -1.77 3.39 -5.88
CA VAL A 31 -0.77 4.31 -6.46
C VAL A 31 0.65 3.91 -6.05
N ILE A 32 0.86 3.56 -4.78
CA ILE A 32 2.16 3.09 -4.28
C ILE A 32 2.55 1.77 -4.96
N ALA A 33 1.62 0.82 -5.09
CA ALA A 33 1.88 -0.43 -5.80
C ALA A 33 2.26 -0.21 -7.26
N ALA A 34 1.57 0.72 -7.94
CA ALA A 34 1.82 1.08 -9.33
C ALA A 34 3.18 1.78 -9.51
N ASP A 35 3.53 2.74 -8.64
CA ASP A 35 4.84 3.42 -8.66
C ASP A 35 5.98 2.40 -8.58
N ARG A 36 5.87 1.43 -7.66
CA ARG A 36 6.88 0.39 -7.49
C ARG A 36 6.96 -0.58 -8.65
N TYR A 37 5.81 -0.96 -9.19
CA TYR A 37 5.76 -1.73 -10.42
C TYR A 37 6.50 -1.01 -11.55
N LEU A 38 6.29 0.29 -11.75
CA LEU A 38 6.98 1.08 -12.77
C LEU A 38 8.48 1.15 -12.52
N LYS A 39 8.93 1.35 -11.26
CA LYS A 39 10.34 1.41 -10.90
C LYS A 39 11.10 0.11 -11.19
N ILE A 40 10.45 -1.03 -10.92
CA ILE A 40 11.10 -2.36 -11.05
C ILE A 40 10.98 -2.91 -12.48
N SER A 41 9.85 -2.64 -13.16
CA SER A 41 9.59 -3.21 -14.48
C SER A 41 10.48 -2.66 -15.59
N ARG A 42 10.82 -1.37 -15.55
CA ARG A 42 11.56 -0.71 -16.64
C ARG A 42 12.55 0.33 -16.12
N PRO A 43 13.71 -0.07 -15.57
CA PRO A 43 14.68 0.89 -15.00
C PRO A 43 15.13 1.97 -16.01
N LEU A 44 15.23 1.64 -17.31
CA LEU A 44 15.64 2.57 -18.36
C LEU A 44 14.53 3.52 -18.85
N GLN A 45 13.25 3.10 -18.80
CA GLN A 45 12.13 3.98 -19.15
C GLN A 45 11.59 4.74 -17.93
N TYR A 46 11.82 4.25 -16.72
CA TYR A 46 11.49 4.95 -15.48
C TYR A 46 12.14 6.34 -15.42
N LEU A 47 13.39 6.45 -15.87
CA LEU A 47 14.11 7.74 -15.95
C LEU A 47 13.42 8.75 -16.89
N ARG A 48 12.68 8.28 -17.89
CA ARG A 48 12.01 9.12 -18.91
C ARG A 48 10.53 9.33 -18.63
N LEU A 49 9.87 8.42 -17.90
CA LEU A 49 8.41 8.37 -17.74
C LEU A 49 7.92 8.71 -16.32
N ALA A 50 8.74 8.45 -15.28
CA ALA A 50 8.42 8.75 -13.89
C ALA A 50 8.97 10.13 -13.51
N THR A 51 8.33 11.18 -14.01
CA THR A 51 8.57 12.52 -13.46
C THR A 51 7.86 12.62 -12.10
N PRO A 52 8.49 13.17 -11.06
CA PRO A 52 7.87 13.35 -9.74
C PRO A 52 6.53 14.10 -9.80
N ARG A 53 6.37 14.94 -10.83
CA ARG A 53 5.11 15.65 -11.14
C ARG A 53 3.93 14.71 -11.35
N ARG A 54 4.13 13.54 -11.98
CA ARG A 54 3.04 12.56 -12.20
C ARG A 54 2.66 11.83 -10.92
N CYS A 55 3.63 11.47 -10.07
CA CYS A 55 3.34 10.86 -8.78
C CYS A 55 2.58 11.85 -7.88
N ILE A 56 3.00 13.12 -7.84
CA ILE A 56 2.29 14.18 -7.12
C ILE A 56 0.88 14.38 -7.69
N ALA A 57 0.72 14.34 -9.02
CA ALA A 57 -0.59 14.46 -9.65
C ALA A 57 -1.51 13.26 -9.33
N LEU A 58 -1.00 12.02 -9.31
CA LEU A 58 -1.77 10.83 -8.96
C LEU A 58 -2.19 10.82 -7.50
N ILE A 59 -1.30 11.24 -6.60
CA ILE A 59 -1.62 11.43 -5.19
C ILE A 59 -2.67 12.55 -5.08
N GLY A 60 -2.45 13.71 -5.69
CA GLY A 60 -3.44 14.80 -5.70
C GLY A 60 -4.81 14.34 -6.21
N ALA A 61 -4.84 13.53 -7.27
CA ALA A 61 -6.07 12.97 -7.82
C ALA A 61 -6.75 11.99 -6.85
N SER A 62 -6.01 11.13 -6.14
CA SER A 62 -6.59 10.21 -5.15
C SER A 62 -7.20 10.98 -3.98
N TRP A 63 -6.53 12.04 -3.50
CA TRP A 63 -7.06 12.93 -2.47
C TRP A 63 -8.31 13.68 -2.95
N CYS A 64 -8.28 14.26 -4.15
CA CYS A 64 -9.45 14.96 -4.72
C CYS A 64 -10.64 14.01 -4.90
N LEU A 65 -10.42 12.81 -5.43
CA LEU A 65 -11.49 11.81 -5.59
C LEU A 65 -12.07 11.39 -4.23
N SER A 66 -11.22 11.19 -3.24
CA SER A 66 -11.64 10.89 -1.86
C SER A 66 -12.45 12.05 -1.26
N LEU A 67 -12.05 13.30 -1.50
CA LEU A 67 -12.78 14.49 -1.05
C LEU A 67 -14.16 14.60 -1.70
N VAL A 68 -14.25 14.39 -3.00
CA VAL A 68 -15.53 14.46 -3.74
C VAL A 68 -16.50 13.41 -3.21
N LEU A 69 -16.04 12.17 -3.04
CA LEU A 69 -16.89 11.08 -2.52
C LEU A 69 -17.21 11.27 -1.03
N GLY A 70 -16.26 11.76 -0.22
CA GLY A 70 -16.51 12.11 1.18
C GLY A 70 -17.52 13.26 1.34
N LEU A 71 -17.49 14.25 0.45
CA LEU A 71 -18.46 15.34 0.41
C LEU A 71 -19.84 14.85 -0.01
N ALA A 72 -19.92 13.91 -0.96
CA ALA A 72 -21.17 13.26 -1.32
C ALA A 72 -21.78 12.54 -0.10
N VAL A 73 -20.98 11.77 0.64
CA VAL A 73 -21.42 11.12 1.89
C VAL A 73 -21.85 12.14 2.95
N PHE A 74 -21.11 13.24 3.10
CA PHE A 74 -21.47 14.32 4.02
C PHE A 74 -22.83 14.96 3.67
N LEU A 75 -23.06 15.25 2.40
CA LEU A 75 -24.31 15.85 1.93
C LEU A 75 -25.47 14.87 2.07
N SER A 76 -25.26 13.60 1.68
CA SER A 76 -26.22 12.53 1.90
C SER A 76 -26.55 12.36 3.39
N ALA A 77 -25.56 12.48 4.28
CA ALA A 77 -25.78 12.38 5.72
C ALA A 77 -26.65 13.53 6.24
N LEU A 78 -26.42 14.77 5.78
CA LEU A 78 -27.22 15.93 6.16
C LEU A 78 -28.66 15.85 5.64
N LEU A 79 -28.87 15.39 4.40
CA LEU A 79 -30.20 15.27 3.80
C LEU A 79 -31.04 14.15 4.42
N ASN A 80 -30.40 13.11 4.96
CA ASN A 80 -31.05 11.97 5.60
C ASN A 80 -31.10 12.07 7.13
N PHE A 81 -30.73 13.21 7.72
CA PHE A 81 -30.80 13.38 9.18
C PHE A 81 -32.22 13.74 9.61
N ASP A 82 -32.81 12.95 10.52
CA ASP A 82 -34.07 13.32 11.17
C ASP A 82 -33.76 14.13 12.43
N THR A 83 -34.24 15.36 12.46
CA THR A 83 -34.04 16.28 13.59
C THR A 83 -34.65 15.75 14.88
N ASN A 84 -35.65 14.86 14.83
CA ASN A 84 -36.38 14.43 16.03
C ASN A 84 -35.74 13.26 16.78
N SER A 85 -34.70 12.63 16.22
CA SER A 85 -34.15 11.37 16.74
C SER A 85 -32.75 11.57 17.37
N GLN A 86 -32.60 11.27 18.66
CA GLN A 86 -31.31 11.22 19.36
C GLN A 86 -30.61 9.88 19.03
N GLU A 87 -30.20 9.74 17.77
CA GLU A 87 -29.60 8.50 17.24
C GLU A 87 -28.12 8.40 17.58
N SER A 88 -27.67 7.18 17.87
CA SER A 88 -26.24 6.86 17.95
C SER A 88 -25.63 6.79 16.55
N PHE A 89 -24.31 6.92 16.45
CA PHE A 89 -23.60 6.81 15.18
C PHE A 89 -23.82 5.49 14.45
N GLY A 90 -23.92 4.38 15.19
CA GLY A 90 -24.24 3.08 14.61
C GLY A 90 -25.64 3.03 13.99
N SER A 91 -26.65 3.56 14.69
CA SER A 91 -28.04 3.47 14.23
C SER A 91 -28.31 4.39 13.04
N PHE A 92 -27.66 5.55 12.98
CA PHE A 92 -27.67 6.41 11.79
C PHE A 92 -27.06 5.75 10.55
N LEU A 93 -25.92 5.08 10.71
CA LEU A 93 -25.28 4.31 9.63
C LEU A 93 -26.13 3.13 9.16
N GLN A 94 -27.03 2.63 10.01
CA GLN A 94 -27.84 1.46 9.73
C GLN A 94 -29.12 1.77 8.93
N ARG A 95 -29.44 3.06 8.71
CA ARG A 95 -30.64 3.49 7.97
C ARG A 95 -30.57 3.04 6.51
N GLU A 96 -31.56 2.29 6.02
CA GLU A 96 -31.48 1.58 4.71
C GLU A 96 -31.12 2.47 3.52
N GLY A 97 -31.71 3.67 3.42
CA GLY A 97 -31.45 4.61 2.33
C GLY A 97 -30.04 5.21 2.30
N PHE A 98 -29.32 5.16 3.43
CA PHE A 98 -27.95 5.67 3.57
C PHE A 98 -26.93 4.53 3.65
N ARG A 99 -27.30 3.42 4.30
CA ARG A 99 -26.48 2.22 4.50
C ARG A 99 -26.08 1.54 3.20
N ILE A 100 -27.07 1.21 2.37
CA ILE A 100 -26.87 0.44 1.14
C ILE A 100 -25.89 1.16 0.18
N PRO A 101 -26.10 2.44 -0.18
CA PRO A 101 -25.18 3.11 -1.11
C PRO A 101 -23.77 3.21 -0.55
N ILE A 102 -23.59 3.48 0.75
CA ILE A 102 -22.26 3.58 1.37
C ILE A 102 -21.54 2.24 1.36
N VAL A 103 -22.21 1.16 1.77
CA VAL A 103 -21.61 -0.17 1.78
C VAL A 103 -21.20 -0.58 0.36
N VAL A 104 -22.08 -0.37 -0.63
CA VAL A 104 -21.79 -0.70 -2.03
C VAL A 104 -20.61 0.11 -2.56
N THR A 105 -20.54 1.43 -2.30
CA THR A 105 -19.41 2.25 -2.77
C THR A 105 -18.10 1.92 -2.05
N MET A 106 -18.16 1.57 -0.76
CA MET A 106 -17.00 1.07 -0.01
C MET A 106 -16.51 -0.25 -0.58
N ASP A 107 -17.38 -1.24 -0.75
CA ASP A 107 -17.01 -2.55 -1.27
C ASP A 107 -16.47 -2.46 -2.68
N LEU A 108 -17.11 -1.70 -3.57
CA LEU A 108 -16.59 -1.45 -4.91
C LEU A 108 -15.16 -0.89 -4.85
N THR A 109 -14.90 0.05 -3.95
CA THR A 109 -13.55 0.64 -3.83
C THR A 109 -12.55 -0.34 -3.23
N ILE A 110 -12.93 -1.05 -2.17
CA ILE A 110 -12.08 -2.03 -1.47
C ILE A 110 -11.72 -3.16 -2.44
N PHE A 111 -12.71 -3.83 -3.02
CA PHE A 111 -12.49 -4.95 -3.94
C PHE A 111 -11.72 -4.53 -5.19
N THR A 112 -12.05 -3.38 -5.80
CA THR A 112 -11.30 -2.88 -6.96
C THR A 112 -9.84 -2.61 -6.62
N SER A 113 -9.58 -1.99 -5.46
CA SER A 113 -8.22 -1.71 -5.00
C SER A 113 -7.45 -2.99 -4.72
N MET A 114 -8.09 -3.99 -4.09
CA MET A 114 -7.48 -5.29 -3.82
C MET A 114 -7.15 -6.05 -5.11
N ILE A 115 -8.05 -6.06 -6.09
CA ILE A 115 -7.81 -6.68 -7.40
C ILE A 115 -6.64 -5.98 -8.10
N ALA A 116 -6.65 -4.64 -8.14
CA ALA A 116 -5.59 -3.85 -8.75
C ALA A 116 -4.22 -4.10 -8.10
N VAL A 117 -4.16 -4.06 -6.76
CA VAL A 117 -2.93 -4.35 -6.00
C VAL A 117 -2.45 -5.77 -6.26
N THR A 118 -3.33 -6.77 -6.20
CA THR A 118 -2.97 -8.18 -6.45
C THR A 118 -2.43 -8.38 -7.87
N PHE A 119 -3.07 -7.77 -8.87
CA PHE A 119 -2.59 -7.79 -10.24
C PHE A 119 -1.21 -7.16 -10.38
N LEU A 120 -0.97 -6.01 -9.73
CA LEU A 120 0.33 -5.34 -9.73
C LEU A 120 1.41 -6.17 -9.05
N ILE A 121 1.11 -6.85 -7.94
CA ILE A 121 2.03 -7.79 -7.28
C ILE A 121 2.35 -8.96 -8.22
N ALA A 122 1.33 -9.57 -8.84
CA ALA A 122 1.53 -10.71 -9.73
C ALA A 122 2.38 -10.32 -10.94
N ALA A 123 2.11 -9.14 -11.53
CA ALA A 123 2.92 -8.58 -12.60
C ALA A 123 4.36 -8.30 -12.15
N LEU A 124 4.55 -7.75 -10.95
CA LEU A 124 5.86 -7.50 -10.35
C LEU A 124 6.67 -8.80 -10.19
N VAL A 125 6.04 -9.85 -9.65
CA VAL A 125 6.67 -11.18 -9.49
C VAL A 125 7.04 -11.77 -10.85
N ARG A 126 6.16 -11.65 -11.85
CA ARG A 126 6.44 -12.14 -13.22
C ARG A 126 7.68 -11.45 -13.79
N ILE A 127 7.78 -10.13 -13.67
CA ILE A 127 8.91 -9.38 -14.21
C ILE A 127 10.20 -9.67 -13.43
N ALA A 128 10.14 -9.74 -12.10
CA ALA A 128 11.29 -10.11 -11.28
C ALA A 128 11.81 -11.51 -11.63
N ARG A 129 10.90 -12.47 -11.86
CA ARG A 129 11.26 -13.83 -12.32
C ARG A 129 11.88 -13.80 -13.71
N GLN A 130 11.35 -12.99 -14.63
CA GLN A 130 11.90 -12.84 -15.98
C GLN A 130 13.32 -12.25 -15.96
N GLN A 131 13.54 -11.16 -15.22
CA GLN A 131 14.87 -10.54 -15.07
C GLN A 131 15.88 -11.54 -14.46
N ARG A 132 15.48 -12.30 -13.45
CA ARG A 132 16.34 -13.33 -12.84
C ARG A 132 16.67 -14.48 -13.78
N ARG A 133 15.75 -14.91 -14.64
CA ARG A 133 16.01 -15.94 -15.65
C ARG A 133 17.05 -15.43 -16.66
N LYS A 134 16.83 -14.24 -17.22
CA LYS A 134 17.75 -13.65 -18.19
C LYS A 134 19.18 -13.49 -17.65
N ILE A 135 19.34 -12.97 -16.43
CA ILE A 135 20.66 -12.82 -15.79
C ILE A 135 21.33 -14.18 -15.56
N ARG A 136 20.56 -15.20 -15.16
CA ARG A 136 21.08 -16.55 -14.95
C ARG A 136 21.57 -17.16 -16.26
N ASP A 137 20.80 -17.02 -17.33
CA ASP A 137 21.13 -17.57 -18.65
C ASP A 137 22.38 -16.89 -19.23
N GLU A 138 22.49 -15.56 -19.10
CA GLU A 138 23.70 -14.80 -19.46
C GLU A 138 24.91 -15.22 -18.62
N MET A 139 24.74 -15.43 -17.32
CA MET A 139 25.82 -15.89 -16.44
C MET A 139 26.27 -17.33 -16.79
N LEU A 140 25.34 -18.22 -17.14
CA LEU A 140 25.67 -19.57 -17.61
C LEU A 140 26.40 -19.52 -18.95
N MET A 141 25.98 -18.64 -19.87
CA MET A 141 26.67 -18.43 -21.14
C MET A 141 28.09 -17.91 -20.94
N LEU A 142 28.28 -16.91 -20.07
CA LEU A 142 29.60 -16.38 -19.73
C LEU A 142 30.48 -17.44 -19.06
N LYS A 143 29.91 -18.28 -18.18
CA LYS A 143 30.65 -19.38 -17.57
C LYS A 143 31.10 -20.40 -18.61
N HIS A 144 30.24 -20.78 -19.56
CA HIS A 144 30.62 -21.65 -20.66
C HIS A 144 31.69 -21.02 -21.58
N LEU A 145 31.60 -19.72 -21.85
CA LEU A 145 32.63 -19.01 -22.62
C LEU A 145 33.96 -18.99 -21.88
N GLN A 146 33.93 -18.74 -20.57
CA GLN A 146 35.11 -18.75 -19.72
C GLN A 146 35.73 -20.16 -19.67
N ASP A 147 34.94 -21.22 -19.51
CA ASP A 147 35.44 -22.61 -19.58
C ASP A 147 36.07 -22.92 -20.96
N ARG A 148 35.53 -22.37 -22.06
CA ARG A 148 36.12 -22.52 -23.40
C ARG A 148 37.44 -21.78 -23.54
N VAL A 149 37.51 -20.52 -23.08
CA VAL A 149 38.73 -19.72 -23.10
C VAL A 149 39.79 -20.37 -22.21
N GLN A 150 39.42 -20.82 -21.01
CA GLN A 150 40.31 -21.45 -20.05
C GLN A 150 40.80 -22.83 -20.51
N ARG A 151 40.03 -23.61 -21.28
CA ARG A 151 40.55 -24.79 -22.00
C ARG A 151 41.56 -24.44 -23.10
N THR A 152 41.43 -23.25 -23.70
CA THR A 152 42.36 -22.76 -24.73
C THR A 152 43.61 -22.15 -24.07
N GLU A 153 43.46 -21.55 -22.88
CA GLU A 153 44.53 -20.93 -22.07
C GLU A 153 45.21 -21.92 -21.09
N GLN A 154 44.71 -23.14 -20.89
CA GLN A 154 45.42 -24.18 -20.13
C GLN A 154 46.69 -24.68 -20.84
N GLU A 155 46.97 -24.24 -22.06
CA GLU A 155 48.32 -24.29 -22.67
C GLU A 155 49.22 -23.10 -22.28
N GLY A 156 48.76 -22.16 -21.44
CA GLY A 156 49.46 -20.91 -21.15
C GLY A 156 48.94 -20.15 -19.92
N ASN A 157 49.23 -20.69 -18.74
CA ASN A 157 49.42 -20.00 -17.45
C ASN A 157 48.20 -19.41 -16.68
N ASP A 158 48.30 -19.56 -15.35
CA ASP A 158 47.37 -19.16 -14.29
C ASP A 158 47.13 -17.64 -14.22
N GLU A 159 45.87 -17.19 -14.21
CA GLU A 159 45.52 -15.95 -13.52
C GLU A 159 44.07 -15.89 -13.00
N ASN A 160 43.96 -15.75 -11.68
CA ASN A 160 42.69 -15.62 -10.95
C ASN A 160 42.08 -14.22 -11.16
N THR A 161 40.90 -14.15 -11.78
CA THR A 161 40.14 -12.89 -11.89
C THR A 161 38.89 -12.89 -10.99
N PRO A 162 38.63 -11.84 -10.17
CA PRO A 162 37.48 -11.78 -9.27
C PRO A 162 36.15 -11.63 -10.01
N GLN A 163 35.18 -12.51 -9.68
CA GLN A 163 33.80 -12.46 -10.20
C GLN A 163 33.04 -11.20 -9.71
N PRO A 164 32.34 -10.47 -10.59
CA PRO A 164 31.49 -9.35 -10.20
C PRO A 164 30.22 -9.86 -9.50
N ARG A 165 30.00 -9.43 -8.25
CA ARG A 165 28.76 -9.73 -7.52
C ARG A 165 27.59 -8.93 -8.10
N PRO A 166 26.51 -9.57 -8.56
CA PRO A 166 25.32 -8.84 -9.02
C PRO A 166 24.66 -8.11 -7.85
N ASN A 167 24.25 -6.86 -8.09
CA ASN A 167 23.65 -5.96 -7.11
C ASN A 167 22.36 -6.54 -6.49
N HIS A 168 22.51 -7.19 -5.34
CA HIS A 168 21.45 -7.86 -4.56
C HIS A 168 20.45 -6.91 -3.86
N LEU A 169 20.58 -5.58 -4.03
CA LEU A 169 19.71 -4.60 -3.37
C LEU A 169 18.26 -4.56 -3.92
N SER A 170 18.07 -4.88 -5.21
CA SER A 170 16.75 -4.85 -5.86
C SER A 170 15.82 -5.98 -5.35
N ASP A 171 16.41 -7.14 -5.05
CA ASP A 171 15.66 -8.33 -4.63
C ASP A 171 15.02 -8.18 -3.25
N LYS A 172 15.77 -7.64 -2.29
CA LYS A 172 15.26 -7.46 -0.91
C LYS A 172 14.08 -6.49 -0.90
N THR A 173 14.22 -5.37 -1.60
CA THR A 173 13.20 -4.33 -1.69
C THR A 173 11.91 -4.89 -2.31
N THR A 174 12.02 -5.68 -3.38
CA THR A 174 10.87 -6.33 -4.05
C THR A 174 10.15 -7.31 -3.13
N VAL A 175 10.89 -8.14 -2.38
CA VAL A 175 10.29 -9.09 -1.42
C VAL A 175 9.50 -8.37 -0.33
N TYR A 176 10.05 -7.29 0.25
CA TYR A 176 9.32 -6.52 1.26
C TYR A 176 8.02 -5.89 0.69
N PHE A 177 8.01 -5.44 -0.57
CA PHE A 177 6.80 -4.93 -1.21
C PHE A 177 5.73 -6.00 -1.39
N ILE A 178 6.13 -7.19 -1.86
CA ILE A 178 5.21 -8.33 -1.98
C ILE A 178 4.60 -8.64 -0.61
N VAL A 179 5.43 -8.71 0.44
CA VAL A 179 4.97 -8.96 1.81
C VAL A 179 3.99 -7.88 2.28
N HIS A 180 4.31 -6.59 2.09
CA HIS A 180 3.46 -5.47 2.48
C HIS A 180 2.07 -5.53 1.82
N PHE A 181 2.00 -5.71 0.50
CA PHE A 181 0.72 -5.74 -0.20
C PHE A 181 -0.04 -7.07 -0.04
N SER A 182 0.66 -8.18 0.23
CA SER A 182 0.00 -9.44 0.60
C SER A 182 -0.64 -9.37 1.99
N ALA A 183 -0.01 -8.67 2.94
CA ALA A 183 -0.60 -8.43 4.26
C ALA A 183 -1.89 -7.61 4.16
N PHE A 184 -1.92 -6.60 3.29
CA PHE A 184 -3.12 -5.82 2.98
C PHE A 184 -4.28 -6.72 2.50
N VAL A 185 -4.03 -7.65 1.57
CA VAL A 185 -5.06 -8.56 1.07
C VAL A 185 -5.55 -9.52 2.16
N VAL A 186 -4.63 -10.07 2.95
CA VAL A 186 -4.95 -11.04 4.01
C VAL A 186 -5.69 -10.37 5.19
N ALA A 187 -5.38 -9.12 5.50
CA ALA A 187 -6.02 -8.37 6.57
C ALA A 187 -7.43 -7.92 6.18
N TRP A 188 -7.60 -7.40 4.96
CA TRP A 188 -8.85 -6.75 4.56
C TRP A 188 -9.86 -7.67 3.86
N LEU A 189 -9.44 -8.76 3.21
CA LEU A 189 -10.39 -9.67 2.54
C LEU A 189 -11.35 -10.36 3.52
N PRO A 190 -10.87 -11.04 4.59
CA PRO A 190 -11.77 -11.65 5.56
C PRO A 190 -12.63 -10.60 6.25
N ALA A 191 -12.05 -9.42 6.46
CA ALA A 191 -12.75 -8.31 7.09
C ALA A 191 -13.95 -7.82 6.26
N SER A 192 -13.75 -7.53 4.98
CA SER A 192 -14.83 -7.09 4.09
C SER A 192 -15.90 -8.17 3.91
N VAL A 193 -15.52 -9.44 3.77
CA VAL A 193 -16.47 -10.56 3.65
C VAL A 193 -17.29 -10.73 4.92
N VAL A 194 -16.66 -10.68 6.09
CA VAL A 194 -17.35 -10.85 7.37
C VAL A 194 -18.24 -9.66 7.69
N MET A 195 -17.85 -8.43 7.35
CA MET A 195 -18.77 -7.28 7.47
C MET A 195 -20.00 -7.49 6.60
N ASN A 196 -19.84 -7.88 5.34
CA ASN A 196 -20.96 -8.12 4.43
C ASN A 196 -21.93 -9.22 4.91
N ILE A 197 -21.38 -10.32 5.44
CA ILE A 197 -22.18 -11.44 5.96
C ILE A 197 -22.85 -11.09 7.30
N ALA A 198 -22.23 -10.22 8.11
CA ALA A 198 -22.71 -9.89 9.44
C ALA A 198 -23.68 -8.69 9.46
N ILE A 199 -23.86 -7.96 8.35
CA ILE A 199 -24.87 -6.88 8.20
C ILE A 199 -26.31 -7.35 8.49
N PRO A 200 -26.76 -8.56 8.08
CA PRO A 200 -28.10 -9.07 8.37
C PRO A 200 -28.26 -9.70 9.76
N SER A 201 -27.16 -9.97 10.48
CA SER A 201 -27.17 -10.69 11.76
C SER A 201 -26.72 -9.79 12.89
N ASP A 202 -27.48 -9.67 13.98
CA ASP A 202 -27.12 -8.94 15.21
C ASP A 202 -25.83 -9.46 15.92
N LEU A 203 -25.17 -10.47 15.34
CA LEU A 203 -23.90 -11.06 15.75
C LEU A 203 -22.69 -10.10 15.65
N THR A 204 -22.88 -8.91 15.07
CA THR A 204 -21.84 -7.92 14.75
C THR A 204 -21.22 -7.23 15.97
N SER A 205 -21.89 -7.18 17.13
CA SER A 205 -21.64 -6.11 18.11
C SER A 205 -20.52 -6.36 19.13
N ALA A 206 -20.29 -7.59 19.60
CA ALA A 206 -19.45 -7.80 20.79
C ALA A 206 -17.99 -8.20 20.53
N VAL A 207 -17.73 -9.02 19.49
CA VAL A 207 -16.39 -9.63 19.28
C VAL A 207 -15.80 -9.29 17.91
N LEU A 208 -16.64 -9.20 16.87
CA LEU A 208 -16.20 -8.99 15.50
C LEU A 208 -15.67 -7.57 15.25
N ASN A 209 -16.40 -6.53 15.66
CA ASN A 209 -15.97 -5.14 15.51
C ASN A 209 -14.60 -4.81 16.15
N PRO A 210 -14.30 -5.17 17.42
CA PRO A 210 -13.01 -4.87 18.01
C PRO A 210 -11.86 -5.62 17.32
N LEU A 211 -12.05 -6.90 16.95
CA LEU A 211 -11.02 -7.67 16.23
C LEU A 211 -10.67 -7.03 14.88
N MET A 212 -11.67 -6.56 14.16
CA MET A 212 -11.50 -5.93 12.83
C MET A 212 -10.80 -4.58 12.95
N THR A 213 -11.13 -3.82 14.00
CA THR A 213 -10.43 -2.58 14.34
C THR A 213 -8.96 -2.83 14.68
N ILE A 214 -8.68 -3.88 15.45
CA ILE A 214 -7.31 -4.31 15.79
C ILE A 214 -6.54 -4.67 14.51
N ILE A 215 -7.12 -5.47 13.61
CA ILE A 215 -6.50 -5.83 12.33
C ILE A 215 -6.16 -4.59 11.49
N ALA A 216 -7.08 -3.64 11.37
CA ALA A 216 -6.85 -2.39 10.62
C ALA A 216 -5.73 -1.52 11.24
N ILE A 217 -5.67 -1.44 12.57
CA ILE A 217 -4.58 -0.73 13.27
C ILE A 217 -3.23 -1.41 13.01
N PHE A 218 -3.18 -2.75 13.10
CA PHE A 218 -1.97 -3.51 12.83
C PHE A 218 -1.47 -3.34 11.39
N ASP A 219 -2.36 -3.35 10.40
CA ASP A 219 -2.02 -3.12 8.99
C ASP A 219 -1.41 -1.71 8.79
N THR A 220 -1.97 -0.70 9.44
CA THR A 220 -1.46 0.68 9.41
C THR A 220 -0.07 0.79 10.05
N PHE A 221 0.13 0.16 11.22
CA PHE A 221 1.42 0.10 11.89
C PHE A 221 2.47 -0.63 11.04
N TRP A 222 2.08 -1.73 10.39
CA TRP A 222 2.97 -2.47 9.52
C TRP A 222 3.40 -1.65 8.29
N GLY A 223 2.48 -0.86 7.71
CA GLY A 223 2.81 0.07 6.61
C GLY A 223 3.86 1.13 6.99
N THR A 224 3.79 1.68 8.21
CA THR A 224 4.79 2.63 8.70
C THR A 224 6.14 1.98 9.01
N LEU A 225 6.12 0.79 9.63
CA LEU A 225 7.33 0.00 9.88
C LEU A 225 8.02 -0.38 8.57
N PHE A 226 7.24 -0.71 7.53
CA PHE A 226 7.73 -0.97 6.19
C PHE A 226 8.47 0.24 5.60
N LEU A 227 7.90 1.45 5.69
CA LEU A 227 8.56 2.67 5.20
C LEU A 227 9.91 2.89 5.89
N ALA A 228 9.98 2.65 7.20
CA ALA A 228 11.20 2.77 7.98
C ALA A 228 12.26 1.70 7.62
N TYR A 229 11.85 0.45 7.39
CA TYR A 229 12.77 -0.67 7.18
C TYR A 229 13.08 -0.98 5.72
N ALA A 230 12.18 -0.79 4.77
CA ALA A 230 12.35 -1.27 3.40
C ALA A 230 13.23 -0.33 2.57
N GLN A 231 13.21 0.98 2.82
CA GLN A 231 13.99 1.94 2.02
C GLN A 231 15.46 2.00 2.49
N PRO A 232 16.42 1.50 1.70
CA PRO A 232 17.84 1.55 2.06
C PRO A 232 18.35 2.99 2.19
N GLU A 233 17.78 3.93 1.43
CA GLU A 233 18.08 5.37 1.47
C GLU A 233 17.73 5.98 2.84
N HIS A 234 16.55 5.68 3.38
CA HIS A 234 16.15 6.14 4.72
C HIS A 234 17.01 5.51 5.82
N ARG A 235 17.37 4.23 5.70
CA ARG A 235 18.29 3.59 6.65
C ARG A 235 19.69 4.21 6.59
N GLN A 236 20.18 4.55 5.41
CA GLN A 236 21.45 5.25 5.25
C GLN A 236 21.39 6.67 5.83
N ALA A 237 20.31 7.41 5.58
CA ALA A 237 20.09 8.75 6.14
C ALA A 237 19.97 8.72 7.67
N ALA A 238 19.20 7.78 8.23
CA ALA A 238 19.06 7.60 9.67
C ALA A 238 20.40 7.22 10.33
N ARG A 239 21.17 6.31 9.73
CA ARG A 239 22.52 5.95 10.22
C ARG A 239 23.50 7.12 10.12
N SER A 240 23.43 7.90 9.04
CA SER A 240 24.23 9.13 8.86
C SER A 240 23.92 10.14 9.96
N ASN A 241 22.64 10.41 10.21
CA ASN A 241 22.19 11.32 11.26
C ASN A 241 22.59 10.82 12.66
N LEU A 242 22.46 9.51 12.93
CA LEU A 242 22.88 8.92 14.21
C LEU A 242 24.40 9.07 14.44
N LYS A 243 25.22 8.83 13.40
CA LYS A 243 26.68 9.04 13.46
C LYS A 243 27.03 10.52 13.67
N ARG A 244 26.26 11.43 13.07
CA ARG A 244 26.42 12.88 13.25
C ARG A 244 26.08 13.30 14.69
N MET A 245 24.98 12.80 15.25
CA MET A 245 24.61 13.05 16.65
C MET A 245 25.63 12.49 17.64
N LYS A 246 26.14 11.27 17.43
CA LYS A 246 27.19 10.71 18.30
C LYS A 246 28.48 11.54 18.28
N ARG A 247 28.87 12.09 17.12
CA ARG A 247 30.03 13.00 17.01
C ARG A 247 29.81 14.29 17.81
N LEU A 248 28.64 14.93 17.65
CA LEU A 248 28.27 16.14 18.39
C LEU A 248 28.21 15.93 19.91
N ASN A 249 27.98 14.71 20.38
CA ASN A 249 27.95 14.36 21.80
C ASN A 249 29.32 13.91 22.34
N CYS A 250 30.31 13.62 21.49
CA CYS A 250 31.68 13.33 21.90
C CYS A 250 32.57 14.58 21.93
N ASP A 251 32.20 15.63 21.18
CA ASP A 251 32.92 16.92 21.15
C ASP A 251 32.47 17.89 22.26
N ARG A 252 31.58 17.45 23.16
CA ARG A 252 31.02 18.23 24.27
C ARG A 252 31.34 17.56 25.60
#